data_AF-A0A1F4V317-F1
#
_entry.id   AF-A0A1F4V317-F1
#
_cell.length_a   1.000
_cell.length_b   1.000
_cell.length_c   1.000
_cell.angle_alpha   90.00
_cell.angle_beta   90.00
_cell.angle_gamma   90.00
#
_symmetry.space_group_name_H-M   'P 1'
#
loop_
_entity.id
_entity.type
_entity.pdbx_description
1 polymer ?
#
loop_
_entity_poly.entity_id
_entity_poly.type
_entity_poly.pdbx_seq_one_letter_code
_entity_poly.pdbx_strand_id
1 'polypeptide(L)'
;MKVSYIKDFEYDTYMIWIMLSQEDPSGVENRAKSMGISKENLRKIYGVEHYKDIKDFLEGLAKRKYSKNEKHIDSIIPKYQAEWDKINNRFSTEVEKITGRKWDHDVYDVVVSLFHPGISTNRGDTVVRSAFEEPDGQTRITAHEILMSHIWYIFFDKLPESKNDSLMLSSIK
;
A
#
# COMPACT_ATOMS: atom_id res chain seq x y z
N MET A 1 1.44 -9.49 -17.19
CA MET A 1 1.86 -8.83 -15.94
C MET A 1 2.03 -9.89 -14.84
N LYS A 2 3.00 -9.69 -13.94
CA LYS A 2 3.25 -10.51 -12.74
C LYS A 2 2.79 -9.77 -11.50
N VAL A 3 2.41 -10.52 -10.46
CA VAL A 3 2.13 -9.97 -9.13
C VAL A 3 2.94 -10.73 -8.11
N SER A 4 3.60 -10.00 -7.20
CA SER A 4 4.36 -10.57 -6.10
C SER A 4 3.77 -10.12 -4.77
N TYR A 5 3.40 -11.08 -3.92
CA TYR A 5 3.04 -10.78 -2.54
C TYR A 5 4.31 -10.75 -1.68
N ILE A 6 4.57 -9.61 -1.04
CA ILE A 6 5.80 -9.37 -0.29
C ILE A 6 5.51 -8.87 1.12
N LYS A 7 6.50 -9.02 2.01
CA LYS A 7 6.58 -8.25 3.24
C LYS A 7 7.53 -7.09 3.00
N ASP A 8 7.05 -5.86 3.15
CA ASP A 8 7.86 -4.66 3.05
C ASP A 8 7.71 -3.82 4.32
N PHE A 9 8.73 -3.93 5.16
CA PHE A 9 8.78 -3.27 6.44
C PHE A 9 8.99 -1.76 6.29
N GLU A 10 9.83 -1.33 5.36
CA GLU A 10 10.13 0.09 5.18
C GLU A 10 8.89 0.81 4.65
N TYR A 11 8.20 0.18 3.70
CA TYR A 11 6.93 0.67 3.18
C TYR A 11 5.87 0.82 4.27
N ASP A 12 5.66 -0.19 5.12
CA ASP A 12 4.71 -0.11 6.23
C ASP A 12 5.05 1.05 7.18
N THR A 13 6.33 1.24 7.53
CA THR A 13 6.73 2.36 8.40
C THR A 13 6.51 3.72 7.75
N TYR A 14 6.78 3.84 6.46
CA TYR A 14 6.55 5.05 5.70
C TYR A 14 5.05 5.38 5.62
N MET A 15 4.20 4.39 5.38
CA MET A 15 2.75 4.58 5.33
C MET A 15 2.15 4.94 6.68
N ILE A 16 2.66 4.40 7.79
CA ILE A 16 2.26 4.86 9.13
C ILE A 16 2.52 6.36 9.29
N TRP A 17 3.71 6.84 8.88
CA TRP A 17 4.04 8.26 8.94
C TRP A 17 3.10 9.10 8.06
N ILE A 18 2.92 8.74 6.78
CA ILE A 18 2.02 9.46 5.87
C ILE A 18 0.60 9.57 6.44
N MET A 19 0.08 8.49 7.02
CA MET A 19 -1.32 8.45 7.47
C MET A 19 -1.57 9.11 8.84
N LEU A 20 -0.54 9.23 9.68
CA LEU A 20 -0.68 9.67 11.06
C LEU A 20 0.05 10.98 11.39
N SER A 21 0.92 11.48 10.52
CA SER A 21 1.62 12.77 10.71
C SER A 21 0.73 13.99 10.46
N GLN A 22 -0.27 13.87 9.59
CA GLN A 22 -1.09 15.00 9.17
C GLN A 22 -2.13 15.45 10.20
N GLU A 23 -2.38 16.76 10.18
CA GLU A 23 -3.20 17.52 11.12
C GLU A 23 -4.72 17.40 10.84
N ASP A 24 -5.24 16.18 10.65
CA ASP A 24 -6.68 15.89 10.69
C ASP A 24 -7.04 15.11 11.98
N PRO A 25 -7.43 15.82 13.05
CA PRO A 25 -7.68 15.23 14.35
C PRO A 25 -8.86 14.25 14.36
N SER A 26 -9.82 14.39 13.43
CA SER A 26 -11.07 13.64 13.47
C SER A 26 -10.92 12.19 13.00
N GLY A 27 -9.99 11.93 12.07
CA GLY A 27 -9.73 10.60 11.52
C GLY A 27 -8.50 9.90 12.11
N VAL A 28 -7.52 10.65 12.60
CA VAL A 28 -6.20 10.10 12.92
C VAL A 28 -6.20 9.14 14.11
N GLU A 29 -7.00 9.40 15.15
CA GLU A 29 -7.10 8.49 16.30
C GLU A 29 -7.71 7.14 15.90
N ASN A 30 -8.74 7.16 15.04
CA ASN A 30 -9.41 5.95 14.56
C ASN A 30 -8.47 5.12 13.66
N ARG A 31 -7.71 5.79 12.78
CA ARG A 31 -6.67 5.16 11.95
C ARG A 31 -5.57 4.54 12.82
N ALA A 32 -5.05 5.27 13.80
CA ALA A 32 -4.05 4.75 14.73
C ALA A 32 -4.58 3.52 15.50
N LYS A 33 -5.83 3.59 15.97
CA LYS A 33 -6.48 2.47 16.66
C LYS A 33 -6.61 1.23 15.77
N SER A 34 -7.04 1.36 14.51
CA SER A 34 -7.15 0.21 13.60
C SER A 34 -5.78 -0.39 13.25
N MET A 35 -4.73 0.43 13.21
CA MET A 35 -3.34 -0.01 13.05
C MET A 35 -2.76 -0.66 14.31
N GLY A 36 -3.48 -0.64 15.45
CA GLY A 36 -2.98 -1.11 16.75
C GLY A 36 -1.91 -0.20 17.37
N ILE A 37 -1.90 1.09 17.01
CA ILE A 37 -1.00 2.11 17.53
C ILE A 37 -1.68 2.80 18.73
N SER A 38 -1.00 2.81 19.88
CA SER A 38 -1.53 3.42 21.10
C SER A 38 -1.61 4.95 20.99
N LYS A 39 -2.47 5.59 21.79
CA LYS A 39 -2.54 7.06 21.87
C LYS A 39 -1.20 7.70 22.24
N GLU A 40 -0.41 7.04 23.09
CA GLU A 40 0.93 7.51 23.45
C GLU A 40 1.88 7.51 22.25
N ASN A 41 1.87 6.44 21.44
CA ASN A 41 2.69 6.36 20.24
C ASN A 41 2.20 7.33 19.17
N LEU A 42 0.89 7.51 19.02
CA LEU A 42 0.32 8.50 18.10
C LEU A 42 0.83 9.91 18.39
N ARG A 43 0.87 10.32 19.67
CA ARG A 43 1.39 11.65 20.07
C ARG A 43 2.85 11.89 19.66
N LYS A 44 3.64 10.84 19.46
CA LYS A 44 5.04 10.94 19.00
C LYS A 44 5.14 11.09 17.48
N ILE A 45 4.12 10.66 16.74
CA ILE A 45 4.08 10.68 15.27
C ILE A 45 3.37 11.94 14.76
N TYR A 46 2.36 12.40 15.50
CA TYR A 46 1.52 13.52 15.13
C TYR A 46 2.32 14.81 14.98
N GLY A 47 2.12 15.53 13.86
CA GLY A 47 2.79 16.78 13.58
C GLY A 47 4.26 16.66 13.16
N VAL A 48 4.79 15.44 12.96
CA VAL A 48 6.15 15.26 12.43
C VAL A 48 6.18 15.51 10.93
N GLU A 49 6.79 16.62 10.52
CA GLU A 49 6.86 17.07 9.12
C GLU A 49 7.73 16.19 8.21
N HIS A 50 8.75 15.53 8.75
CA HIS A 50 9.69 14.73 7.94
C HIS A 50 9.84 13.31 8.47
N TYR A 51 9.70 12.32 7.58
CA TYR A 51 9.84 10.90 7.92
C TYR A 51 11.17 10.57 8.63
N LYS A 52 12.28 11.17 8.18
CA LYS A 52 13.61 10.93 8.75
C LYS A 52 13.69 11.20 10.26
N ASP A 53 12.88 12.14 10.78
CA ASP A 53 12.92 12.57 12.18
C ASP A 53 12.20 11.58 13.11
N ILE A 54 11.39 10.68 12.56
CA ILE A 54 10.62 9.68 13.32
C ILE A 54 10.89 8.24 12.85
N LYS A 55 11.75 8.06 11.84
CA LYS A 55 12.03 6.76 11.21
C LYS A 55 12.40 5.69 12.24
N ASP A 56 13.40 5.94 13.07
CA ASP A 56 13.87 4.94 14.05
C ASP A 56 12.78 4.52 15.05
N PHE A 57 11.93 5.46 15.45
CA PHE A 57 10.80 5.19 16.33
C PHE A 57 9.76 4.29 15.65
N LEU A 58 9.38 4.62 14.41
CA LEU A 58 8.43 3.86 13.62
C LEU A 58 8.97 2.47 13.29
N GLU A 59 10.25 2.38 12.94
CA GLU A 59 10.91 1.10 12.74
C GLU A 59 10.86 0.24 14.00
N GLY A 60 11.15 0.80 15.16
CA GLY A 60 11.05 0.08 16.44
C GLY A 60 9.63 -0.41 16.71
N LEU A 61 8.61 0.39 16.36
CA LEU A 61 7.20 0.02 16.49
C LEU A 61 6.84 -1.12 15.54
N ALA A 62 7.22 -1.01 14.27
CA ALA A 62 6.97 -2.03 13.27
C ALA A 62 7.69 -3.34 13.58
N LYS A 63 8.98 -3.29 13.99
CA LYS A 63 9.79 -4.48 14.32
C LYS A 63 9.11 -5.29 15.42
N ARG A 64 8.59 -4.64 16.46
CA ARG A 64 7.86 -5.30 17.56
C ARG A 64 6.56 -5.97 17.10
N LYS A 65 5.86 -5.41 16.10
CA LYS A 65 4.62 -6.00 15.59
C LYS A 65 4.92 -7.17 14.65
N TYR A 66 5.88 -7.00 13.75
CA TYR A 66 6.36 -8.05 12.85
C TYR A 66 6.92 -9.25 13.62
N SER A 67 7.76 -9.03 14.64
CA SER A 67 8.32 -10.14 15.43
C SER A 67 7.26 -10.99 16.14
N LYS A 68 6.11 -10.39 16.50
CA LYS A 68 4.99 -11.11 17.11
C LYS A 68 4.12 -11.87 16.10
N ASN A 69 4.16 -11.49 14.83
CA ASN A 69 3.28 -12.00 13.78
C ASN A 69 4.06 -12.63 12.60
N GLU A 70 5.37 -12.84 12.74
CA GLU A 70 6.25 -13.33 11.66
C GLU A 70 5.76 -14.65 11.06
N LYS A 71 5.44 -15.62 11.93
CA LYS A 71 4.88 -16.90 11.47
C LYS A 71 3.56 -16.75 10.71
N HIS A 72 2.72 -15.79 11.12
CA HIS A 72 1.44 -15.54 10.47
C HIS A 72 1.66 -14.97 9.07
N ILE A 73 2.43 -13.89 8.94
CA ILE A 73 2.70 -13.24 7.66
C ILE A 73 3.43 -14.17 6.68
N ASP A 74 4.41 -14.92 7.16
CA ASP A 74 5.14 -15.89 6.33
C ASP A 74 4.24 -17.04 5.86
N SER A 75 3.21 -17.39 6.64
CA SER A 75 2.23 -18.42 6.26
C SER A 75 1.14 -17.92 5.31
N ILE A 76 0.80 -16.63 5.36
CA ILE A 76 -0.33 -16.07 4.61
C ILE A 76 0.09 -15.63 3.21
N ILE A 77 1.28 -15.03 3.03
CA ILE A 77 1.84 -14.61 1.74
C ILE A 77 1.70 -15.69 0.64
N PRO A 78 2.15 -16.95 0.84
CA PRO A 78 2.03 -17.96 -0.20
C PRO A 78 0.58 -18.33 -0.53
N LYS A 79 -0.35 -18.17 0.41
CA LYS A 79 -1.78 -18.41 0.16
C LYS A 79 -2.39 -17.31 -0.69
N TYR A 80 -2.06 -16.06 -0.41
CA TYR A 80 -2.43 -14.93 -1.26
C TYR A 80 -1.91 -15.10 -2.69
N GLN A 81 -0.64 -15.48 -2.83
CA GLN A 81 -0.04 -15.74 -4.14
C GLN A 81 -0.79 -16.88 -4.85
N ALA A 82 -1.06 -17.98 -4.16
CA ALA A 82 -1.76 -19.13 -4.74
C ALA A 82 -3.18 -18.78 -5.22
N GLU A 83 -3.94 -17.95 -4.49
CA GLU A 83 -5.25 -17.48 -4.94
C GLU A 83 -5.15 -16.56 -6.16
N TRP A 84 -4.19 -15.64 -6.16
CA TRP A 84 -3.96 -14.75 -7.29
C TRP A 84 -3.56 -15.49 -8.57
N ASP A 85 -2.67 -16.48 -8.45
CA ASP A 85 -2.17 -17.26 -9.58
C ASP A 85 -3.29 -17.98 -10.34
N LYS A 86 -4.40 -18.34 -9.65
CA LYS A 86 -5.59 -18.93 -10.29
C LYS A 86 -6.22 -18.00 -11.32
N ILE A 87 -6.11 -16.68 -11.14
CA ILE A 87 -6.78 -15.69 -11.99
C ILE A 87 -5.83 -14.85 -12.84
N ASN A 88 -4.54 -14.76 -12.49
CA ASN A 88 -3.60 -13.78 -13.04
C ASN A 88 -3.58 -13.74 -14.57
N ASN A 89 -3.45 -14.91 -15.21
CA ASN A 89 -3.35 -14.99 -16.67
C ASN A 89 -4.62 -14.48 -17.35
N ARG A 90 -5.80 -14.87 -16.84
CA ARG A 90 -7.09 -14.42 -17.37
C ARG A 90 -7.30 -12.94 -17.12
N PHE A 91 -7.05 -12.48 -15.90
CA PHE A 91 -7.16 -11.08 -15.53
C PHE A 91 -6.27 -10.19 -16.41
N SER A 92 -4.98 -10.52 -16.50
CA SER A 92 -4.00 -9.80 -17.32
C SER A 92 -4.43 -9.73 -18.79
N THR A 93 -4.86 -10.86 -19.37
CA THR A 93 -5.21 -10.94 -20.80
C THR A 93 -6.52 -10.20 -21.11
N GLU A 94 -7.55 -10.37 -20.28
CA GLU A 94 -8.84 -9.73 -20.51
C GLU A 94 -8.76 -8.21 -20.33
N VAL A 95 -7.97 -7.71 -19.37
CA VAL A 95 -7.76 -6.26 -19.23
C VAL A 95 -7.12 -5.68 -20.48
N GLU A 96 -6.01 -6.24 -20.97
CA GLU A 96 -5.35 -5.73 -22.19
C GLU A 96 -6.26 -5.78 -23.41
N LYS A 97 -7.05 -6.86 -23.55
CA LYS A 97 -8.02 -7.02 -24.63
C LYS A 97 -9.15 -5.98 -24.57
N ILE A 98 -9.64 -5.65 -23.38
CA ILE A 98 -10.75 -4.69 -23.19
C ILE A 98 -10.25 -3.25 -23.33
N THR A 99 -9.12 -2.92 -22.73
CA THR A 99 -8.60 -1.54 -22.73
C THR A 99 -7.82 -1.21 -24.01
N GLY A 100 -7.37 -2.24 -24.75
CA GLY A 100 -6.47 -2.08 -25.88
C GLY A 100 -5.08 -1.59 -25.48
N ARG A 101 -4.72 -1.68 -24.18
CA ARG A 101 -3.44 -1.21 -23.63
C ARG A 101 -2.73 -2.34 -22.92
N LYS A 102 -1.40 -2.36 -23.08
CA LYS A 102 -0.52 -3.22 -22.30
C LYS A 102 -0.41 -2.71 -20.88
N TRP A 103 -0.09 -3.60 -19.95
CA TRP A 103 0.27 -3.22 -18.59
C TRP A 103 1.51 -2.33 -18.57
N ASP A 104 1.51 -1.30 -17.72
CA ASP A 104 2.60 -0.34 -17.62
C ASP A 104 3.78 -0.88 -16.80
N HIS A 105 3.49 -1.79 -15.86
CA HIS A 105 4.48 -2.46 -15.03
C HIS A 105 4.49 -3.96 -15.31
N ASP A 106 5.70 -4.52 -15.41
CA ASP A 106 5.90 -5.96 -15.56
C ASP A 106 5.57 -6.73 -14.27
N VAL A 107 5.78 -6.09 -13.12
CA VAL A 107 5.54 -6.62 -11.78
C VAL A 107 4.75 -5.59 -10.98
N TYR A 108 3.68 -6.04 -10.32
CA TYR A 108 3.00 -5.28 -9.28
C TYR A 108 3.27 -5.94 -7.93
N ASP A 109 3.72 -5.16 -6.96
CA ASP A 109 3.99 -5.63 -5.60
C ASP A 109 2.76 -5.43 -4.72
N VAL A 110 2.36 -6.51 -4.05
CA VAL A 110 1.29 -6.49 -3.06
C VAL A 110 1.93 -6.65 -1.68
N VAL A 111 2.09 -5.54 -0.98
CA VAL A 111 2.62 -5.52 0.39
C VAL A 111 1.55 -6.10 1.32
N VAL A 112 1.85 -7.25 1.91
CA VAL A 112 1.03 -7.86 2.96
C VAL A 112 1.40 -7.18 4.28
N SER A 113 0.53 -6.28 4.73
CA SER A 113 0.75 -5.38 5.86
C SER A 113 0.15 -5.91 7.16
N LEU A 114 0.85 -5.68 8.26
CA LEU A 114 0.32 -5.89 9.61
C LEU A 114 -0.38 -4.65 10.17
N PHE A 115 -0.31 -3.52 9.47
CA PHE A 115 -0.81 -2.23 9.95
C PHE A 115 -2.04 -1.76 9.18
N HIS A 116 -2.07 -2.01 7.88
CA HIS A 116 -3.03 -1.35 7.00
C HIS A 116 -4.11 -2.32 6.52
N PRO A 117 -5.40 -1.96 6.63
CA PRO A 117 -6.49 -2.80 6.13
C PRO A 117 -6.49 -2.90 4.59
N GLY A 118 -5.99 -1.86 3.92
CA GLY A 118 -5.76 -1.81 2.48
C GLY A 118 -5.34 -0.41 2.04
N ILE A 119 -4.39 -0.33 1.11
CA ILE A 119 -3.92 0.93 0.53
C ILE A 119 -3.73 0.71 -0.97
N SER A 120 -4.13 1.72 -1.75
CA SER A 120 -3.80 1.83 -3.16
C SER A 120 -2.85 3.00 -3.33
N THR A 121 -1.76 2.81 -4.04
CA THR A 121 -0.91 3.94 -4.43
C THR A 121 -1.47 4.56 -5.70
N ASN A 122 -1.55 5.89 -5.74
CA ASN A 122 -1.86 6.59 -6.98
C ASN A 122 -0.64 6.49 -7.90
N ARG A 123 -0.81 5.86 -9.08
CA ARG A 123 0.21 5.67 -10.14
C ARG A 123 1.43 4.81 -9.77
N GLY A 124 1.35 3.97 -8.74
CA GLY A 124 2.43 3.05 -8.37
C GLY A 124 2.15 1.60 -8.75
N ASP A 125 3.20 0.78 -8.82
CA ASP A 125 3.12 -0.68 -8.94
C ASP A 125 2.83 -1.37 -7.60
N THR A 126 2.70 -0.61 -6.52
CA THR A 126 2.53 -1.13 -5.17
C THR A 126 1.10 -0.97 -4.66
N VAL A 127 0.51 -2.05 -4.16
CA VAL A 127 -0.77 -2.06 -3.42
C VAL A 127 -0.58 -2.76 -2.08
N VAL A 128 -1.46 -2.50 -1.11
CA VAL A 128 -1.31 -3.03 0.26
C VAL A 128 -2.53 -3.83 0.66
N ARG A 129 -2.32 -4.99 1.27
CA ARG A 129 -3.38 -5.86 1.80
C ARG A 129 -3.12 -6.22 3.24
N SER A 130 -4.19 -6.29 4.03
CA SER A 130 -4.09 -6.76 5.40
C SER A 130 -3.66 -8.22 5.46
N ALA A 131 -2.70 -8.54 6.33
CA ALA A 131 -2.32 -9.92 6.62
C ALA A 131 -3.44 -10.72 7.33
N PHE A 132 -4.47 -10.06 7.86
CA PHE A 132 -5.50 -10.68 8.71
C PHE A 132 -6.78 -11.03 7.97
N GLU A 133 -6.83 -10.80 6.66
CA GLU A 133 -7.98 -11.09 5.81
C GLU A 133 -7.81 -12.41 5.07
N GLU A 134 -8.93 -13.05 4.72
CA GLU A 134 -8.91 -14.31 3.98
C GLU A 134 -8.42 -14.11 2.53
N PRO A 135 -7.49 -14.95 2.04
CA PRO A 135 -6.90 -14.80 0.71
C PRO A 135 -7.91 -14.79 -0.46
N ASP A 136 -8.98 -15.57 -0.37
CA ASP A 136 -9.99 -15.70 -1.42
C ASP A 136 -10.78 -14.39 -1.60
N GLY A 137 -11.25 -13.80 -0.51
CA GLY A 137 -11.97 -12.54 -0.49
C GLY A 137 -11.11 -11.36 -0.98
N GLN A 138 -9.82 -11.40 -0.68
CA GLN A 138 -8.89 -10.35 -1.08
C GLN A 138 -8.48 -10.42 -2.56
N THR A 139 -8.67 -11.55 -3.24
CA THR A 139 -8.32 -11.69 -4.66
C THR A 139 -9.06 -10.65 -5.53
N ARG A 140 -10.36 -10.47 -5.30
CA ARG A 140 -11.16 -9.46 -6.01
C ARG A 140 -10.69 -8.04 -5.70
N ILE A 141 -10.34 -7.78 -4.44
CA ILE A 141 -9.89 -6.47 -3.98
C ILE A 141 -8.51 -6.15 -4.59
N THR A 142 -7.57 -7.10 -4.59
CA THR A 142 -6.28 -6.98 -5.31
C THR A 142 -6.47 -6.67 -6.79
N ALA A 143 -7.37 -7.39 -7.47
CA ALA A 143 -7.67 -7.13 -8.88
C ALA A 143 -8.21 -5.70 -9.09
N HIS A 144 -9.09 -5.24 -8.19
CA HIS A 144 -9.62 -3.89 -8.23
C HIS A 144 -8.51 -2.84 -8.12
N GLU A 145 -7.63 -2.94 -7.11
CA GLU A 145 -6.60 -1.89 -6.91
C GLU A 145 -5.52 -1.90 -7.99
N ILE A 146 -5.08 -3.07 -8.47
CA ILE A 146 -4.15 -3.16 -9.60
C ILE A 146 -4.77 -2.52 -10.85
N LEU A 147 -6.05 -2.81 -11.11
CA LEU A 147 -6.77 -2.20 -12.23
C LEU A 147 -6.89 -0.69 -12.06
N MET A 148 -7.19 -0.20 -10.84
CA MET A 148 -7.27 1.24 -10.58
C MET A 148 -5.92 1.93 -10.80
N SER A 149 -4.81 1.34 -10.33
CA SER A 149 -3.47 1.89 -10.59
C SER A 149 -3.20 2.00 -12.09
N HIS A 150 -3.50 0.95 -12.86
CA HIS A 150 -3.34 0.97 -14.32
C HIS A 150 -4.24 2.00 -15.00
N ILE A 151 -5.52 2.10 -14.60
CA ILE A 151 -6.45 3.09 -15.15
C ILE A 151 -5.98 4.52 -14.87
N TRP A 152 -5.53 4.81 -13.65
CA TRP A 152 -5.00 6.12 -13.30
C TRP A 152 -3.81 6.48 -14.19
N TYR A 153 -2.88 5.54 -14.39
CA TYR A 153 -1.75 5.75 -15.29
C TYR A 153 -2.21 6.14 -16.70
N ILE A 154 -3.21 5.45 -17.26
CA ILE A 154 -3.78 5.77 -18.58
C ILE A 154 -4.36 7.19 -18.62
N PHE A 155 -5.08 7.61 -17.58
CA PHE A 155 -5.66 8.95 -17.54
C PHE A 155 -4.59 10.04 -17.48
N PHE A 156 -3.56 9.83 -16.68
CA PHE A 156 -2.50 10.81 -16.47
C PHE A 156 -1.47 10.88 -17.61
N ASP A 157 -1.23 9.78 -18.32
CA ASP A 157 -0.50 9.77 -19.59
C ASP A 157 -1.19 10.66 -20.65
N LYS A 158 -2.53 10.70 -20.64
CA LYS A 158 -3.34 11.47 -21.60
C LYS A 158 -3.66 12.90 -21.16
N LEU A 159 -3.60 13.18 -19.86
CA LEU A 159 -3.89 14.49 -19.29
C LEU A 159 -2.59 15.03 -18.69
N PRO A 160 -1.78 15.80 -19.46
CA PRO A 160 -0.58 16.41 -18.90
C PRO A 160 -0.99 17.25 -17.69
N GLU A 161 -0.26 17.06 -16.59
CA GLU A 161 -0.47 17.81 -15.36
C GLU A 161 -0.53 19.30 -15.70
N SER A 162 -1.60 19.95 -15.25
CA SER A 162 -1.66 21.40 -15.34
C SER A 162 -0.49 21.96 -14.53
N LYS A 163 0.17 23.01 -15.02
CA LYS A 163 1.39 23.59 -14.42
C LYS A 163 1.30 23.95 -12.91
N ASN A 164 0.13 23.88 -12.30
CA ASN A 164 -0.09 24.11 -10.88
C ASN A 164 0.27 22.92 -9.97
N ASP A 165 0.40 21.69 -10.50
CA ASP A 165 0.73 20.51 -9.68
C ASP A 165 2.24 20.38 -9.39
N SER A 166 3.08 21.09 -10.16
CA SER A 166 4.54 21.15 -9.99
C SER A 166 4.99 21.77 -8.65
N LEU A 167 4.12 22.54 -7.99
CA LEU A 167 4.44 23.14 -6.69
C LEU A 167 4.46 22.11 -5.54
N MET A 168 3.76 20.98 -5.66
CA MET A 168 3.73 19.93 -4.62
C MET A 168 4.96 19.02 -4.63
N LEU A 169 5.64 18.89 -5.78
CA LEU A 169 6.83 18.03 -5.92
C LEU A 169 8.16 18.76 -5.67
N SER A 170 8.15 20.10 -5.69
CA SER A 170 9.35 20.90 -5.44
C SER A 170 9.77 21.00 -3.96
N SER A 171 8.90 20.55 -3.04
CA SER A 171 9.17 20.52 -1.60
C SER A 171 9.96 19.28 -1.15
N ILE A 172 10.30 18.38 -2.08
CA ILE A 172 11.08 17.17 -1.83
C ILE A 172 12.44 17.30 -2.52
N LYS A 173 13.31 18.14 -1.95
CA LYS A 173 14.77 18.04 -2.07
C LYS A 173 15.41 18.43 -0.75
#